data_AF-A0A800MTT5-F1
#
_entry.id   AF-A0A800MTT5-F1
#
_cell.length_a   1.000
_cell.length_b   1.000
_cell.length_c   1.000
_cell.angle_alpha   90.00
_cell.angle_beta   90.00
_cell.angle_gamma   90.00
#
_symmetry.space_group_name_H-M   'P 1'
#
loop_
_entity.id
_entity.type
_entity.pdbx_description
1 polymer ?
#
loop_
_entity_poly.entity_id
_entity_poly.type
_entity_poly.pdbx_seq_one_letter_code
_entity_poly.pdbx_strand_id
1 'polypeptide(L)'
;MLYIKFCLYQFFLFSALFVLNIRFDQYISRPFTRVDFIAICISVPVLIIIFIVISKLYRHFDAIRLINKIFISIPIFILSIFFIGFLDSLL
;
A
#
# COMPACT_ATOMS: atom_id res chain seq x y z
N MET A 1 -15.40 11.25 13.35
CA MET A 1 -14.65 11.54 12.10
C MET A 1 -13.26 10.89 12.02
N LEU A 2 -12.56 10.64 13.13
CA LEU A 2 -11.20 10.05 13.13
C LEU A 2 -11.13 8.69 12.40
N TYR A 3 -12.10 7.80 12.65
CA TYR A 3 -12.19 6.48 12.02
C TYR A 3 -12.39 6.54 10.50
N ILE A 4 -13.23 7.45 10.01
CA ILE A 4 -13.47 7.61 8.55
C ILE A 4 -12.21 8.12 7.86
N LYS A 5 -11.50 9.09 8.47
CA LYS A 5 -10.21 9.54 7.96
C LYS A 5 -9.20 8.40 7.92
N PHE A 6 -9.09 7.62 8.98
CA PHE A 6 -8.24 6.43 9.02
C PHE A 6 -8.59 5.46 7.88
N CYS A 7 -9.88 5.18 7.66
CA CYS A 7 -10.31 4.30 6.58
C CYS A 7 -9.86 4.80 5.20
N LEU A 8 -10.07 6.09 4.90
CA LEU A 8 -9.70 6.67 3.62
C LEU A 8 -8.18 6.62 3.39
N TYR A 9 -7.39 6.99 4.40
CA TYR A 9 -5.93 6.91 4.29
C TYR A 9 -5.46 5.46 4.11
N GLN A 10 -6.04 4.52 4.85
CA GLN A 10 -5.70 3.10 4.74
C GLN A 10 -6.02 2.55 3.34
N PHE A 11 -7.17 2.95 2.77
CA PHE A 11 -7.59 2.55 1.43
C PHE A 11 -6.62 3.08 0.36
N PHE A 12 -6.30 4.38 0.40
CA PHE A 12 -5.32 4.97 -0.52
C PHE A 12 -3.96 4.30 -0.41
N LEU A 13 -3.52 3.98 0.81
CA LEU A 13 -2.22 3.37 1.05
C LEU A 13 -2.15 1.95 0.48
N PHE A 14 -3.16 1.12 0.75
CA PHE A 14 -3.22 -0.23 0.17
C PHE A 14 -3.36 -0.18 -1.35
N SER A 15 -4.19 0.73 -1.88
CA SER A 15 -4.32 0.91 -3.32
C SER A 15 -3.00 1.31 -3.98
N ALA A 16 -2.27 2.27 -3.41
CA ALA A 16 -0.96 2.67 -3.90
C ALA A 16 0.07 1.52 -3.86
N LEU A 17 0.07 0.72 -2.79
CA LEU A 17 0.96 -0.44 -2.67
C LEU A 17 0.70 -1.49 -3.76
N PHE A 18 -0.56 -1.80 -4.05
CA PHE A 18 -0.92 -2.75 -5.09
C PHE A 18 -0.60 -2.21 -6.50
N VAL A 19 -0.88 -0.94 -6.78
CA VAL A 19 -0.51 -0.33 -8.08
C VAL A 19 1.00 -0.35 -8.28
N LEU A 20 1.78 -0.03 -7.22
CA LEU A 20 3.22 -0.17 -7.26
C LEU A 20 3.62 -1.63 -7.51
N ASN A 21 3.01 -2.59 -6.81
CA ASN A 21 3.32 -4.00 -6.96
C ASN A 21 3.07 -4.51 -8.39
N ILE A 22 1.93 -4.19 -9.01
CA ILE A 22 1.61 -4.56 -10.40
C ILE A 22 2.63 -3.97 -11.37
N ARG A 23 2.98 -2.69 -11.20
CA ARG A 23 4.01 -2.04 -12.03
C ARG A 23 5.39 -2.68 -11.83
N PHE A 24 5.79 -2.95 -10.59
CA PHE A 24 7.07 -3.59 -10.31
C PHE A 24 7.14 -5.02 -10.85
N ASP A 25 6.05 -5.77 -10.84
CA ASP A 25 5.99 -7.13 -11.40
C ASP A 25 6.23 -7.15 -12.93
N GLN A 26 5.73 -6.13 -13.65
CA GLN A 26 6.05 -5.94 -15.07
C GLN A 26 7.54 -5.68 -15.33
N TYR A 27 8.24 -5.06 -14.39
CA TYR A 27 9.68 -4.79 -14.53
C TYR A 27 10.54 -5.96 -14.02
N ILE A 28 10.11 -6.65 -12.95
CA ILE A 28 10.80 -7.80 -12.34
C ILE A 28 10.36 -9.09 -13.03
N SER A 29 10.63 -9.19 -14.32
CA SER A 29 10.45 -10.43 -15.09
C SER A 29 11.81 -11.08 -15.38
N ARG A 30 11.93 -12.40 -15.20
CA ARG A 30 13.18 -13.13 -15.48
C ARG A 30 13.57 -12.96 -16.96
N PRO A 31 14.86 -12.81 -17.30
CA PRO A 31 16.04 -12.94 -16.43
C PRO A 31 16.35 -11.68 -15.62
N PHE A 32 16.82 -11.88 -14.39
CA PHE A 32 17.23 -10.81 -13.48
C PHE A 32 18.35 -9.99 -14.13
N THR A 33 18.04 -8.77 -14.56
CA THR A 33 18.93 -7.89 -15.33
C THR A 33 19.40 -6.74 -14.44
N ARG A 34 20.43 -5.97 -14.85
CA ARG A 34 20.86 -4.75 -14.14
C ARG A 34 19.71 -3.77 -13.88
N VAL A 35 18.68 -3.81 -14.72
CA VAL A 35 17.44 -3.03 -14.59
C VAL A 35 16.66 -3.41 -13.32
N ASP A 36 16.62 -4.70 -12.95
CA ASP A 36 15.96 -5.17 -11.71
C ASP A 36 16.70 -4.70 -10.46
N PHE A 37 18.03 -4.62 -10.53
CA PHE A 37 18.82 -4.11 -9.42
C PHE A 37 18.54 -2.62 -9.17
N ILE A 38 18.37 -1.83 -10.24
CA ILE A 38 17.96 -0.43 -10.15
C ILE A 38 16.53 -0.32 -9.62
N ALA A 39 15.61 -1.18 -10.09
CA ALA A 39 14.23 -1.22 -9.60
C ALA A 39 14.16 -1.54 -8.09
N ILE A 40 15.00 -2.46 -7.60
CA ILE A 40 15.15 -2.76 -6.17
C ILE A 40 15.72 -1.55 -5.41
N CYS A 41 16.76 -0.92 -5.95
CA CYS A 41 17.37 0.26 -5.34
C CYS A 41 16.39 1.44 -5.21
N ILE A 42 15.41 1.55 -6.11
CA ILE A 42 14.35 2.58 -6.06
C ILE A 42 13.19 2.15 -5.16
N SER A 43 12.84 0.86 -5.12
CA SER A 43 11.73 0.38 -4.29
C SER A 43 12.05 0.37 -2.80
N VAL A 44 13.31 0.12 -2.40
CA VAL A 44 13.74 0.19 -0.99
C VAL A 44 13.44 1.56 -0.34
N PRO A 45 13.87 2.71 -0.89
CA PRO A 45 13.55 4.01 -0.31
C PRO A 45 12.05 4.31 -0.35
N VAL A 46 11.33 3.85 -1.38
CA VAL A 46 9.86 3.97 -1.43
C VAL A 46 9.21 3.21 -0.26
N LEU A 47 9.66 1.99 0.02
CA LEU A 47 9.17 1.22 1.17
C LEU A 47 9.50 1.89 2.51
N ILE A 48 10.69 2.46 2.66
CA ILE A 48 11.08 3.22 3.85
C ILE A 48 10.17 4.44 4.04
N ILE A 49 9.90 5.20 2.98
CA ILE A 49 8.99 6.35 3.03
C ILE A 49 7.58 5.90 3.43
N ILE A 50 7.08 4.83 2.83
CA ILE A 50 5.77 4.26 3.17
C ILE A 50 5.74 3.87 4.65
N PHE A 51 6.77 3.21 5.17
CA PHE A 51 6.85 2.82 6.56
C PHE A 51 6.85 4.03 7.52
N ILE A 52 7.61 5.08 7.19
CA ILE A 52 7.62 6.33 7.96
C ILE A 52 6.25 7.01 7.94
N VAL A 53 5.62 7.09 6.76
CA VAL A 53 4.28 7.67 6.59
C VAL A 53 3.25 6.90 7.41
N ILE A 54 3.25 5.56 7.35
CA ILE A 54 2.39 4.70 8.16
C ILE A 54 2.63 4.98 9.64
N SER A 55 3.88 4.97 10.09
CA SER A 55 4.21 5.17 11.51
C SER A 55 3.74 6.55 12.00
N LYS A 56 3.97 7.61 11.22
CA LYS A 56 3.53 8.97 11.52
C LYS A 56 2.00 9.10 11.51
N LEU A 57 1.35 8.47 10.54
CA LEU A 57 -0.10 8.45 10.40
C LEU A 57 -0.73 7.71 11.59
N TYR A 58 -0.21 6.53 11.94
CA TYR A 58 -0.71 5.72 13.05
C TYR A 58 -0.55 6.42 14.40
N ARG A 59 0.50 7.23 14.58
CA ARG A 59 0.72 8.07 15.77
C ARG A 59 -0.32 9.19 15.90
N HIS A 60 -0.87 9.69 14.80
CA HIS A 60 -2.01 10.63 14.85
C HIS A 60 -3.31 9.93 15.29
N PHE A 61 -3.42 8.62 15.04
CA PHE A 61 -4.54 7.79 15.43
C PHE A 61 -4.30 7.02 16.74
N ASP A 62 -3.40 7.48 17.62
CA ASP A 62 -3.07 6.79 18.89
C ASP A 62 -4.29 6.54 19.78
N ALA A 63 -5.30 7.43 19.70
CA ALA A 63 -6.58 7.27 20.37
C ALA A 63 -7.37 6.01 19.96
N ILE A 64 -7.05 5.40 18.80
CA ILE A 64 -7.67 4.16 18.34
C ILE A 64 -6.82 2.98 18.79
N ARG A 65 -7.42 2.04 19.53
CA ARG A 65 -6.77 0.77 19.92
C ARG A 65 -6.21 0.04 18.70
N LEU A 66 -5.01 -0.52 18.84
CA LEU A 66 -4.32 -1.31 17.80
C LEU A 66 -5.21 -2.41 17.20
N ILE A 67 -5.98 -3.10 18.04
CA ILE A 67 -6.93 -4.15 17.62
C ILE A 67 -7.99 -3.59 16.65
N ASN A 68 -8.58 -2.43 16.96
CA ASN A 68 -9.57 -1.79 16.09
C ASN A 68 -8.93 -1.32 14.77
N LYS A 69 -7.67 -0.86 14.79
CA LYS A 69 -6.95 -0.50 13.56
C LYS A 69 -6.78 -1.72 12.64
N ILE A 70 -6.37 -2.86 13.19
CA ILE A 70 -6.22 -4.11 12.44
C ILE A 70 -7.58 -4.55 11.89
N PHE A 71 -8.62 -4.54 12.73
CA PHE A 71 -9.96 -4.98 12.34
C PHE A 71 -10.56 -4.11 11.22
N ILE A 72 -10.29 -2.81 11.22
CA ILE A 72 -10.71 -1.87 10.17
C ILE A 72 -9.84 -2.04 8.91
N SER A 73 -8.55 -2.36 9.05
CA SER A 73 -7.65 -2.51 7.91
C SER A 73 -7.97 -3.72 7.03
N ILE A 74 -8.45 -4.81 7.61
CA ILE A 74 -8.79 -6.06 6.89
C ILE A 74 -9.86 -5.83 5.80
N PRO A 75 -11.06 -5.29 6.10
CA PRO A 75 -12.08 -5.06 5.08
C PRO A 75 -11.61 -4.04 4.04
N ILE A 76 -10.82 -3.04 4.43
CA ILE A 76 -10.29 -2.04 3.50
C ILE A 76 -9.26 -2.64 2.55
N PHE A 77 -8.43 -3.57 3.03
CA PHE A 77 -7.49 -4.31 2.22
C PHE A 77 -8.22 -5.13 1.15
N ILE A 78 -9.26 -5.87 1.55
CA ILE A 78 -10.12 -6.62 0.62
C ILE A 78 -10.76 -5.66 -0.40
N LEU A 79 -11.32 -4.53 0.06
CA LEU A 79 -11.92 -3.52 -0.81
C LEU A 79 -10.92 -2.96 -1.83
N SER A 80 -9.67 -2.76 -1.41
CA SER A 80 -8.60 -2.25 -2.27
C SER A 80 -8.22 -3.26 -3.35
N ILE A 81 -8.15 -4.55 -3.02
CA ILE A 81 -7.91 -5.63 -3.99
C ILE A 81 -9.01 -5.63 -5.05
N PHE A 82 -10.28 -5.63 -4.63
CA PHE A 82 -11.42 -5.60 -5.56
C PHE A 82 -11.39 -4.35 -6.44
N PHE A 83 -11.08 -3.19 -5.86
CA PHE A 83 -11.00 -1.94 -6.61
C PHE A 83 -9.91 -1.98 -7.69
N ILE A 84 -8.74 -2.52 -7.38
CA ILE A 84 -7.63 -2.62 -8.33
C ILE A 84 -7.88 -3.68 -9.38
N GLY A 85 -8.40 -4.85 -9.01
CA GLY A 85 -8.79 -5.86 -9.99
C GLY A 85 -9.87 -5.36 -10.95
N PHE A 86 -10.81 -4.55 -10.46
CA PHE A 86 -11.79 -3.88 -11.32
C PHE A 86 -11.15 -2.83 -12.23
N LEU A 87 -10.22 -2.03 -11.69
CA LEU A 87 -9.53 -0.99 -12.45
C LEU A 87 -8.64 -1.57 -13.55
N ASP A 88 -7.95 -2.67 -13.25
CA ASP A 88 -7.14 -3.44 -14.22
C ASP A 88 -8.01 -4.04 -15.33
N SER A 89 -9.18 -4.59 -15.00
CA SER A 89 -10.11 -5.14 -16.01
C SER A 89 -10.72 -4.08 -16.94
N LEU A 90 -10.68 -2.80 -16.55
CA LEU A 90 -11.29 -1.70 -17.30
C LEU A 90 -10.28 -0.98 -18.22
N LEU A 91 -8.98 -1.23 -18.03
CA LEU A 91 -7.86 -0.55 -18.68
C LEU A 91 -7.26 -1.41 -19.81
#